data_AF-A0A2V7BH97-F1
#
_entry.id   AF-A0A2V7BH97-F1
#
_cell.length_a   1.000
_cell.length_b   1.000
_cell.length_c   1.000
_cell.angle_alpha   90.00
_cell.angle_beta   90.00
_cell.angle_gamma   90.00
#
_symmetry.space_group_name_H-M   'P 1'
#
loop_
_entity.id
_entity.type
_entity.pdbx_description
1 polymer ?
#
loop_
_entity_poly.entity_id
_entity_poly.type
_entity_poly.pdbx_seq_one_letter_code
_entity_poly.pdbx_strand_id
1 'polypeptide(L)'
;ASRGDVRFSPCHHHGSVGPMAGIITASMPVFVVENRAHGNHAWSTINEGLGKALRYGANAPDVLDRLVWFRDVLGGALGEAIRRAGGVDVRALIAQALQMGDECHNRNRAASALLVKLLAPEVAALDLPPAERSRILAFAAGNEHFFLNLGMAACKTATDAAHGVSGSTLVTAMARNGTDFGIRVSGLGDRWFTAPALTPVGLYFPGFGPHDANPDIGDSAITETAGIGAFAMGGAPAIVQFVGGTPADALRATRRMYEITAGESRAYRLPALDFRGTPTGIDVRLVLQTSILPQINTGIAHREPGVGQIGAGIVTAPRDCFEAALEALAEAAK
;
A
#
# COMPACT_ATOMS: atom_id res chain seq x y z
N ALA A 1 -2.49 -0.82 -27.09
CA ALA A 1 -1.48 0.04 -26.45
C ALA A 1 -0.56 0.71 -27.47
N SER A 2 0.20 -0.04 -28.28
CA SER A 2 1.20 0.49 -29.22
C SER A 2 0.68 1.43 -30.33
N ARG A 3 -0.63 1.43 -30.60
CA ARG A 3 -1.27 2.31 -31.59
C ARG A 3 -1.47 3.76 -31.13
N GLY A 4 -1.26 4.08 -29.85
CA GLY A 4 -1.43 5.43 -29.30
C GLY A 4 -2.86 5.79 -28.86
N ASP A 5 -3.83 4.88 -29.02
CA ASP A 5 -5.24 5.13 -28.64
C ASP A 5 -5.51 5.05 -27.13
N VAL A 6 -4.50 4.70 -26.33
CA VAL A 6 -4.61 4.53 -24.87
C VAL A 6 -3.62 5.46 -24.20
N ARG A 7 -4.10 6.27 -23.25
CA ARG A 7 -3.26 7.14 -22.43
C ARG A 7 -2.88 6.41 -21.14
N PHE A 8 -1.61 6.51 -20.77
CA PHE A 8 -1.08 5.96 -19.52
C PHE A 8 -0.63 7.12 -18.64
N SER A 9 -0.99 7.04 -17.36
CA SER A 9 -0.59 8.02 -16.35
C SER A 9 -0.56 7.34 -14.97
N PRO A 10 0.35 7.73 -14.07
CA PRO A 10 0.43 7.15 -12.73
C PRO A 10 -0.85 7.35 -11.92
N CYS A 11 -1.25 6.36 -11.13
CA CYS A 11 -2.39 6.44 -10.21
C CYS A 11 -2.29 7.67 -9.29
N HIS A 12 -1.08 7.97 -8.80
CA HIS A 12 -0.81 9.08 -7.90
C HIS A 12 -1.16 10.47 -8.44
N HIS A 13 -1.27 10.63 -9.77
CA HIS A 13 -1.72 11.88 -10.41
C HIS A 13 -3.25 12.02 -10.44
N HIS A 14 -3.98 10.95 -10.14
CA HIS A 14 -5.45 10.87 -10.16
C HIS A 14 -6.01 10.53 -8.77
N GLY A 15 -5.32 10.94 -7.70
CA GLY A 15 -5.67 10.61 -6.32
C GLY A 15 -5.80 9.09 -6.06
N SER A 16 -5.19 8.25 -6.88
CA SER A 16 -5.38 6.80 -6.83
C SER A 16 -4.10 6.10 -6.44
N VAL A 17 -4.21 4.84 -5.99
CA VAL A 17 -3.09 3.94 -5.75
C VAL A 17 -3.46 2.50 -6.12
N GLY A 18 -2.52 1.77 -6.72
CA GLY A 18 -2.69 0.38 -7.13
C GLY A 18 -1.54 -0.51 -6.64
N PRO A 19 -1.82 -1.69 -6.06
CA PRO A 19 -0.76 -2.63 -5.67
C PRO A 19 -0.14 -3.32 -6.91
N MET A 20 1.15 -3.63 -6.86
CA MET A 20 1.89 -4.32 -7.93
C MET A 20 1.77 -3.58 -9.27
N ALA A 21 1.39 -4.23 -10.38
CA ALA A 21 1.20 -3.53 -11.66
C ALA A 21 0.18 -2.38 -11.57
N GLY A 22 -0.72 -2.41 -10.58
CA GLY A 22 -1.52 -1.25 -10.18
C GLY A 22 -2.48 -0.73 -11.26
N ILE A 23 -2.83 -1.56 -12.25
CA ILE A 23 -3.68 -1.15 -13.37
C ILE A 23 -5.09 -0.84 -12.88
N ILE A 24 -5.57 0.36 -13.18
CA ILE A 24 -6.94 0.80 -12.95
C ILE A 24 -7.54 1.24 -14.30
N THR A 25 -8.74 0.76 -14.60
CA THR A 25 -9.48 1.12 -15.82
C THR A 25 -10.90 1.54 -15.47
N ALA A 26 -11.58 2.23 -16.40
CA ALA A 26 -12.84 2.91 -16.14
C ALA A 26 -13.97 2.00 -15.60
N SER A 27 -13.97 0.71 -15.92
CA SER A 27 -15.01 -0.23 -15.48
C SER A 27 -14.68 -0.96 -14.19
N MET A 28 -13.49 -0.76 -13.61
CA MET A 28 -13.09 -1.42 -12.37
C MET A 28 -13.72 -0.72 -11.17
N PRO A 29 -14.36 -1.47 -10.24
CA PRO A 29 -14.82 -0.89 -9.00
C PRO A 29 -13.63 -0.47 -8.13
N VAL A 30 -13.80 0.65 -7.44
CA VAL A 30 -12.80 1.21 -6.52
C VAL A 30 -13.43 1.47 -5.15
N PHE A 31 -12.63 1.30 -4.11
CA PHE A 31 -12.91 1.94 -2.83
C PHE A 31 -12.72 3.45 -2.97
N VAL A 32 -13.59 4.20 -2.30
CA VAL A 32 -13.49 5.67 -2.18
C VAL A 32 -13.22 5.97 -0.72
N VAL A 33 -12.09 6.61 -0.43
CA VAL A 33 -11.75 7.07 0.93
C VAL A 33 -11.76 8.59 0.95
N GLU A 34 -12.56 9.15 1.85
CA GLU A 34 -12.68 10.59 2.06
C GLU A 34 -11.94 11.02 3.32
N ASN A 35 -11.13 12.06 3.21
CA ASN A 35 -10.63 12.79 4.36
C ASN A 35 -11.67 13.82 4.83
N ARG A 36 -12.52 13.46 5.79
CA ARG A 36 -13.55 14.39 6.29
C ARG A 36 -12.99 15.70 6.86
N ALA A 37 -11.73 15.73 7.30
CA ALA A 37 -11.11 16.93 7.85
C ALA A 37 -10.63 17.93 6.78
N HIS A 38 -10.27 17.44 5.58
CA HIS A 38 -9.67 18.25 4.52
C HIS A 38 -10.43 18.19 3.17
N GLY A 39 -11.45 17.33 3.05
CA GLY A 39 -12.30 17.17 1.87
C GLY A 39 -11.65 16.42 0.69
N ASN A 40 -10.38 16.05 0.77
CA ASN A 40 -9.70 15.31 -0.29
C ASN A 40 -10.10 13.83 -0.29
N HIS A 41 -9.97 13.19 -1.45
CA HIS A 41 -10.33 11.79 -1.66
C HIS A 41 -9.17 10.99 -2.23
N ALA A 42 -9.17 9.69 -1.99
CA ALA A 42 -8.35 8.75 -2.76
C ALA A 42 -9.08 7.47 -3.12
N TRP A 43 -8.55 6.79 -4.14
CA TRP A 43 -9.15 5.59 -4.71
C TRP A 43 -8.15 4.43 -4.82
N SER A 44 -8.66 3.21 -4.69
CA SER A 44 -7.93 2.00 -5.03
C SER A 44 -8.90 0.91 -5.46
N THR A 45 -8.48 0.02 -6.36
CA THR A 45 -9.28 -1.14 -6.77
C THR A 45 -9.53 -2.10 -5.61
N ILE A 46 -10.42 -3.08 -5.79
CA ILE A 46 -10.59 -4.16 -4.82
C ILE A 46 -9.48 -5.20 -5.01
N ASN A 47 -8.93 -5.73 -3.91
CA ASN A 47 -7.89 -6.76 -4.00
C ASN A 47 -8.45 -8.05 -4.65
N GLU A 48 -7.76 -8.56 -5.67
CA GLU A 48 -8.21 -9.70 -6.50
C GLU A 48 -8.12 -11.07 -5.81
N GLY A 49 -7.47 -11.16 -4.65
CA GLY A 49 -7.20 -12.41 -3.94
C GLY A 49 -5.76 -12.91 -4.10
N LEU A 50 -5.53 -14.12 -3.60
CA LEU A 50 -4.26 -14.84 -3.69
C LEU A 50 -4.14 -15.59 -5.04
N GLY A 51 -2.89 -15.84 -5.47
CA GLY A 51 -2.60 -16.58 -6.70
C GLY A 51 -2.57 -15.70 -7.95
N LYS A 52 -3.03 -16.25 -9.09
CA LYS A 52 -3.04 -15.54 -10.38
C LYS A 52 -3.99 -14.34 -10.31
N ALA A 53 -3.48 -13.16 -10.61
CA ALA A 53 -4.24 -11.91 -10.59
C ALA A 53 -3.69 -10.93 -11.63
N LEU A 54 -4.53 -10.01 -12.10
CA LEU A 54 -4.16 -8.97 -13.07
C LEU A 54 -3.06 -8.07 -12.52
N ARG A 55 -3.06 -7.79 -11.21
CA ARG A 55 -1.98 -7.04 -10.55
C ARG A 55 -0.59 -7.67 -10.73
N TYR A 56 -0.49 -8.94 -11.10
CA TYR A 56 0.75 -9.63 -11.45
C TYR A 56 0.91 -9.90 -12.96
N GLY A 57 0.04 -9.34 -13.80
CA GLY A 57 0.05 -9.52 -15.25
C GLY A 57 -0.71 -10.74 -15.75
N ALA A 58 -1.44 -11.47 -14.90
CA ALA A 58 -2.25 -12.61 -15.35
C ALA A 58 -3.53 -12.14 -16.05
N ASN A 59 -3.90 -12.79 -17.15
CA ASN A 59 -5.09 -12.45 -17.96
C ASN A 59 -5.81 -13.70 -18.51
N ALA A 60 -5.65 -14.84 -17.83
CA ALA A 60 -6.36 -16.08 -18.14
C ALA A 60 -7.89 -15.92 -17.93
N PRO A 61 -8.73 -16.77 -18.55
CA PRO A 61 -10.18 -16.67 -18.47
C PRO A 61 -10.73 -16.57 -17.03
N ASP A 62 -10.19 -17.35 -16.09
CA ASP A 62 -10.58 -17.33 -14.68
C ASP A 62 -10.30 -15.99 -14.00
N VAL A 63 -9.21 -15.31 -14.38
CA VAL A 63 -8.88 -13.96 -13.90
C VAL A 63 -9.87 -12.95 -14.47
N LEU A 64 -10.15 -13.02 -15.78
CA LEU A 64 -11.08 -12.10 -16.44
C LEU A 64 -12.52 -12.27 -15.94
N ASP A 65 -12.98 -13.51 -15.74
CA ASP A 65 -14.30 -13.82 -15.20
C ASP A 65 -14.47 -13.26 -13.78
N ARG A 66 -13.41 -13.34 -12.96
CA ARG A 66 -13.41 -12.71 -11.63
C ARG A 66 -13.48 -11.18 -11.72
N LEU A 67 -12.76 -10.55 -12.64
CA LEU A 67 -12.83 -9.09 -12.83
C LEU A 67 -14.22 -8.64 -13.33
N VAL A 68 -14.86 -9.44 -14.19
CA VAL A 68 -16.25 -9.23 -14.61
C VAL A 68 -17.19 -9.35 -13.41
N TRP A 69 -17.03 -10.39 -12.59
CA TRP A 69 -17.80 -10.52 -11.33
C TRP A 69 -17.54 -9.35 -10.36
N PHE A 70 -16.32 -8.81 -10.32
CA PHE A 70 -16.02 -7.62 -9.52
C PHE A 70 -16.85 -6.43 -9.98
N ARG A 71 -16.85 -6.16 -11.29
CA ARG A 71 -17.62 -5.07 -11.91
C ARG A 71 -19.12 -5.25 -11.71
N ASP A 72 -19.64 -6.43 -12.01
CA ASP A 72 -21.09 -6.66 -12.14
C ASP A 72 -21.78 -6.95 -10.81
N VAL A 73 -21.05 -7.50 -9.81
CA VAL A 73 -21.65 -7.96 -8.55
C VAL A 73 -20.92 -7.42 -7.33
N LEU A 74 -19.64 -7.80 -7.13
CA LEU A 74 -18.93 -7.55 -5.88
C LEU A 74 -18.83 -6.05 -5.55
N GLY A 75 -18.47 -5.22 -6.55
CA GLY A 75 -18.27 -3.78 -6.36
C GLY A 75 -19.55 -3.08 -5.91
N GLY A 76 -20.67 -3.37 -6.59
CA GLY A 76 -21.98 -2.83 -6.23
C GLY A 76 -22.41 -3.28 -4.83
N ALA A 77 -22.28 -4.57 -4.53
CA ALA A 77 -22.65 -5.17 -3.26
C ALA A 77 -21.84 -4.62 -2.08
N LEU A 78 -20.51 -4.55 -2.21
CA LEU A 78 -19.65 -3.97 -1.17
C LEU A 78 -19.93 -2.47 -0.98
N GLY A 79 -20.14 -1.73 -2.08
CA GLY A 79 -20.50 -0.33 -2.01
C GLY A 79 -21.81 -0.11 -1.25
N GLU A 80 -22.83 -0.94 -1.50
CA GLU A 80 -24.09 -0.88 -0.76
C GLU A 80 -23.90 -1.25 0.72
N ALA A 81 -23.20 -2.34 1.02
CA ALA A 81 -22.91 -2.76 2.39
C ALA A 81 -22.20 -1.66 3.20
N ILE A 82 -21.20 -0.99 2.61
CA ILE A 82 -20.50 0.14 3.24
C ILE A 82 -21.44 1.31 3.51
N ARG A 83 -22.33 1.65 2.56
CA ARG A 83 -23.32 2.74 2.75
C ARG A 83 -24.32 2.41 3.84
N ARG A 84 -24.80 1.16 3.91
CA ARG A 84 -25.71 0.70 4.98
C ARG A 84 -25.07 0.74 6.36
N ALA A 85 -23.76 0.44 6.45
CA ALA A 85 -22.98 0.60 7.67
C ALA A 85 -22.73 2.07 8.09
N GLY A 86 -23.12 3.06 7.27
CA GLY A 86 -22.84 4.49 7.51
C GLY A 86 -21.40 4.90 7.16
N GLY A 87 -20.70 4.08 6.39
CA GLY A 87 -19.27 4.21 6.10
C GLY A 87 -18.39 3.39 7.04
N VAL A 88 -17.07 3.44 6.80
CA VAL A 88 -16.06 2.74 7.61
C VAL A 88 -15.02 3.75 8.08
N ASP A 89 -14.77 3.82 9.40
CA ASP A 89 -13.63 4.58 9.92
C ASP A 89 -12.34 3.77 9.68
N VAL A 90 -11.75 3.97 8.50
CA VAL A 90 -10.54 3.23 8.08
C VAL A 90 -9.35 3.56 8.98
N ARG A 91 -9.25 4.78 9.50
CA ARG A 91 -8.16 5.18 10.40
C ARG A 91 -8.25 4.43 11.73
N ALA A 92 -9.44 4.33 12.32
CA ALA A 92 -9.65 3.56 13.54
C ALA A 92 -9.38 2.06 13.32
N LEU A 93 -9.79 1.51 12.18
CA LEU A 93 -9.55 0.12 11.82
C LEU A 93 -8.05 -0.18 11.69
N ILE A 94 -7.27 0.67 11.00
CA ILE A 94 -5.80 0.55 10.93
C ILE A 94 -5.20 0.61 12.34
N ALA A 95 -5.60 1.60 13.15
CA ALA A 95 -5.08 1.75 14.51
C ALA A 95 -5.29 0.50 15.35
N GLN A 96 -6.46 -0.14 15.23
CA GLN A 96 -6.75 -1.40 15.91
C GLN A 96 -5.95 -2.57 15.33
N ALA A 97 -5.83 -2.67 14.01
CA ALA A 97 -5.10 -3.75 13.35
C ALA A 97 -3.61 -3.76 13.72
N LEU A 98 -2.98 -2.59 13.84
CA LEU A 98 -1.59 -2.45 14.30
C LEU A 98 -1.39 -2.99 15.72
N GLN A 99 -2.39 -2.87 16.58
CA GLN A 99 -2.37 -3.44 17.94
C GLN A 99 -2.70 -4.94 17.96
N MET A 100 -3.18 -5.49 16.85
CA MET A 100 -3.45 -6.92 16.63
C MET A 100 -2.33 -7.60 15.81
N GLY A 101 -1.17 -6.94 15.73
CA GLY A 101 0.05 -7.48 15.13
C GLY A 101 0.12 -7.35 13.61
N ASP A 102 -0.79 -6.63 12.97
CA ASP A 102 -0.64 -6.26 11.56
C ASP A 102 0.35 -5.10 11.42
N GLU A 103 0.96 -4.98 10.25
CA GLU A 103 1.65 -3.77 9.82
C GLU A 103 0.94 -3.10 8.63
N CYS A 104 -0.10 -3.74 8.10
CA CYS A 104 -1.02 -3.21 7.08
C CYS A 104 -0.38 -2.92 5.71
N HIS A 105 0.71 -3.61 5.35
CA HIS A 105 1.24 -3.69 3.98
C HIS A 105 1.31 -5.15 3.51
N ASN A 106 2.12 -6.00 4.14
CA ASN A 106 2.19 -7.43 3.84
C ASN A 106 1.27 -8.29 4.73
N ARG A 107 1.12 -7.94 6.02
CA ARG A 107 0.21 -8.60 6.96
C ARG A 107 -1.00 -7.71 7.20
N ASN A 108 -2.13 -8.13 6.66
CA ASN A 108 -3.43 -7.46 6.74
C ASN A 108 -4.51 -8.38 7.35
N ARG A 109 -4.12 -9.40 8.12
CA ARG A 109 -5.04 -10.44 8.60
C ARG A 109 -6.06 -9.86 9.58
N ALA A 110 -5.58 -9.10 10.56
CA ALA A 110 -6.45 -8.45 11.53
C ALA A 110 -7.32 -7.39 10.86
N ALA A 111 -6.74 -6.55 10.00
CA ALA A 111 -7.48 -5.51 9.30
C ALA A 111 -8.59 -6.09 8.39
N SER A 112 -8.26 -7.15 7.62
CA SER A 112 -9.23 -7.84 6.76
C SER A 112 -10.33 -8.50 7.58
N ALA A 113 -10.00 -9.17 8.69
CA ALA A 113 -10.99 -9.77 9.58
C ALA A 113 -11.91 -8.73 10.23
N LEU A 114 -11.37 -7.57 10.67
CA LEU A 114 -12.17 -6.47 11.22
C LEU A 114 -13.11 -5.89 10.16
N LEU A 115 -12.65 -5.68 8.93
CA LEU A 115 -13.47 -5.20 7.83
C LEU A 115 -14.59 -6.19 7.48
N VAL A 116 -14.28 -7.48 7.37
CA VAL A 116 -15.26 -8.52 7.10
C VAL A 116 -16.28 -8.60 8.24
N LYS A 117 -15.83 -8.57 9.51
CA LYS A 117 -16.71 -8.56 10.68
C LYS A 117 -17.69 -7.40 10.64
N LEU A 118 -17.23 -6.21 10.24
CA LEU A 118 -18.07 -5.02 10.13
C LEU A 118 -19.10 -5.14 9.00
N LEU A 119 -18.68 -5.63 7.82
CA LEU A 119 -19.54 -5.64 6.63
C LEU A 119 -20.42 -6.89 6.51
N ALA A 120 -20.10 -7.99 7.21
CA ALA A 120 -20.82 -9.25 7.05
C ALA A 120 -22.33 -9.18 7.34
N PRO A 121 -22.80 -8.49 8.40
CA PRO A 121 -24.24 -8.30 8.63
C PRO A 121 -24.91 -7.54 7.48
N GLU A 122 -24.24 -6.51 6.95
CA GLU A 122 -24.78 -5.71 5.86
C GLU A 122 -24.82 -6.48 4.55
N VAL A 123 -23.79 -7.26 4.23
CA VAL A 123 -23.79 -8.18 3.09
C VAL A 123 -24.91 -9.22 3.22
N ALA A 124 -25.13 -9.77 4.42
CA ALA A 124 -26.21 -10.73 4.68
C ALA A 124 -27.60 -10.14 4.45
N ALA A 125 -27.76 -8.82 4.66
CA ALA A 125 -29.02 -8.10 4.50
C ALA A 125 -29.26 -7.53 3.10
N LEU A 126 -28.35 -7.75 2.14
CA LEU A 126 -28.51 -7.32 0.75
C LEU A 126 -29.58 -8.13 0.02
N ASP A 127 -30.29 -7.47 -0.89
CA ASP A 127 -31.23 -8.10 -1.82
C ASP A 127 -30.47 -8.77 -2.99
N LEU A 128 -29.79 -9.86 -2.65
CA LEU A 128 -29.05 -10.72 -3.57
C LEU A 128 -29.43 -12.18 -3.35
N PRO A 129 -29.22 -13.07 -4.33
CA PRO A 129 -29.37 -14.50 -4.10
C PRO A 129 -28.49 -14.98 -2.91
N PRO A 130 -28.97 -15.90 -2.06
CA PRO A 130 -28.19 -16.40 -0.93
C PRO A 130 -26.80 -16.92 -1.32
N ALA A 131 -26.69 -17.55 -2.49
CA ALA A 131 -25.42 -18.03 -3.02
C ALA A 131 -24.41 -16.90 -3.30
N GLU A 132 -24.86 -15.75 -3.82
CA GLU A 132 -23.97 -14.61 -4.10
C GLU A 132 -23.51 -13.92 -2.81
N ARG A 133 -24.40 -13.77 -1.81
CA ARG A 133 -23.98 -13.26 -0.49
C ARG A 133 -22.91 -14.15 0.14
N SER A 134 -23.12 -15.47 0.11
CA SER A 134 -22.12 -16.44 0.58
C SER A 134 -20.82 -16.36 -0.20
N ARG A 135 -20.88 -16.20 -1.52
CA ARG A 135 -19.69 -16.04 -2.38
C ARG A 135 -18.88 -14.79 -2.04
N ILE A 136 -19.54 -13.66 -1.80
CA ILE A 136 -18.88 -12.40 -1.39
C ILE A 136 -18.16 -12.59 -0.05
N LEU A 137 -18.84 -13.17 0.94
CA LEU A 137 -18.26 -13.41 2.27
C LEU A 137 -17.10 -14.41 2.20
N ALA A 138 -17.25 -15.49 1.44
CA ALA A 138 -16.19 -16.48 1.24
C ALA A 138 -14.98 -15.89 0.51
N PHE A 139 -15.21 -15.04 -0.50
CA PHE A 139 -14.14 -14.33 -1.20
C PHE A 139 -13.35 -13.42 -0.24
N ALA A 140 -14.05 -12.60 0.55
CA ALA A 140 -13.40 -11.69 1.48
C ALA A 140 -12.66 -12.45 2.60
N ALA A 141 -13.26 -13.52 3.14
CA ALA A 141 -12.66 -14.34 4.18
C ALA A 141 -11.43 -15.14 3.69
N GLY A 142 -11.43 -15.58 2.43
CA GLY A 142 -10.30 -16.29 1.81
C GLY A 142 -9.16 -15.37 1.35
N ASN A 143 -9.32 -14.05 1.45
CA ASN A 143 -8.34 -13.07 0.99
C ASN A 143 -7.69 -12.35 2.18
N GLU A 144 -6.53 -12.83 2.61
CA GLU A 144 -5.75 -12.22 3.69
C GLU A 144 -5.24 -10.80 3.38
N HIS A 145 -5.30 -10.37 2.11
CA HIS A 145 -4.99 -9.02 1.64
C HIS A 145 -6.23 -8.21 1.26
N PHE A 146 -7.44 -8.63 1.65
CA PHE A 146 -8.67 -7.94 1.28
C PHE A 146 -8.65 -6.46 1.69
N PHE A 147 -8.07 -6.14 2.85
CA PHE A 147 -7.94 -4.77 3.35
C PHE A 147 -6.86 -3.93 2.65
N LEU A 148 -5.85 -4.53 2.03
CA LEU A 148 -4.63 -3.83 1.57
C LEU A 148 -4.95 -2.58 0.73
N ASN A 149 -5.80 -2.74 -0.29
CA ASN A 149 -6.11 -1.65 -1.20
C ASN A 149 -6.89 -0.50 -0.50
N LEU A 150 -7.80 -0.83 0.42
CA LEU A 150 -8.50 0.16 1.23
C LEU A 150 -7.53 0.91 2.15
N GLY A 151 -6.60 0.18 2.78
CA GLY A 151 -5.52 0.74 3.58
C GLY A 151 -4.61 1.68 2.78
N MET A 152 -4.22 1.27 1.56
CA MET A 152 -3.43 2.11 0.65
C MET A 152 -4.16 3.42 0.29
N ALA A 153 -5.47 3.36 -0.02
CA ALA A 153 -6.26 4.55 -0.30
C ALA A 153 -6.36 5.47 0.94
N ALA A 154 -6.48 4.92 2.14
CA ALA A 154 -6.44 5.71 3.38
C ALA A 154 -5.08 6.38 3.60
N CYS A 155 -3.97 5.66 3.35
CA CYS A 155 -2.62 6.23 3.40
C CYS A 155 -2.45 7.37 2.39
N LYS A 156 -2.85 7.17 1.13
CA LYS A 156 -2.83 8.18 0.08
C LYS A 156 -3.63 9.42 0.46
N THR A 157 -4.85 9.22 0.97
CA THR A 157 -5.72 10.28 1.45
C THR A 157 -5.06 11.12 2.55
N ALA A 158 -4.36 10.47 3.47
CA ALA A 158 -3.65 11.14 4.57
C ALA A 158 -2.40 11.88 4.08
N THR A 159 -1.58 11.28 3.22
CA THR A 159 -0.34 11.90 2.74
C THR A 159 -0.59 13.04 1.75
N ASP A 160 -1.65 12.96 0.95
CA ASP A 160 -2.06 14.04 0.05
C ASP A 160 -2.51 15.29 0.81
N ALA A 161 -3.11 15.13 1.99
CA ALA A 161 -3.44 16.27 2.84
C ALA A 161 -2.21 17.02 3.39
N ALA A 162 -1.03 16.39 3.34
CA ALA A 162 0.25 16.99 3.71
C ALA A 162 1.07 17.44 2.48
N HIS A 163 0.52 17.36 1.27
CA HIS A 163 1.20 17.73 0.03
C HIS A 163 0.96 19.21 -0.36
N GLY A 164 1.91 19.82 -1.07
CA GLY A 164 1.80 21.20 -1.54
C GLY A 164 2.13 22.27 -0.49
N VAL A 165 2.82 21.91 0.60
CA VAL A 165 3.26 22.87 1.62
C VAL A 165 4.59 23.48 1.20
N SER A 166 4.60 24.78 0.89
CA SER A 166 5.80 25.49 0.46
C SER A 166 6.97 25.32 1.45
N GLY A 167 8.15 25.00 0.92
CA GLY A 167 9.37 24.77 1.72
C GLY A 167 9.39 23.45 2.52
N SER A 168 8.33 22.65 2.49
CA SER A 168 8.30 21.37 3.19
C SER A 168 9.19 20.33 2.51
N THR A 169 10.01 19.65 3.32
CA THR A 169 10.92 18.59 2.87
C THR A 169 10.35 17.19 3.05
N LEU A 170 9.06 17.08 3.38
CA LEU A 170 8.41 15.81 3.64
C LEU A 170 8.09 15.05 2.35
N VAL A 171 8.44 13.77 2.31
CA VAL A 171 7.98 12.83 1.29
C VAL A 171 6.50 12.54 1.51
N THR A 172 5.72 12.62 0.43
CA THR A 172 4.25 12.49 0.42
C THR A 172 3.76 11.39 -0.50
N ALA A 173 4.63 10.88 -1.36
CA ALA A 173 4.44 9.62 -2.07
C ALA A 173 5.78 8.92 -2.27
N MET A 174 5.81 7.62 -2.05
CA MET A 174 6.79 6.68 -2.58
C MET A 174 6.05 5.68 -3.45
N ALA A 175 6.52 5.45 -4.67
CA ALA A 175 5.92 4.52 -5.62
C ALA A 175 6.99 3.92 -6.53
N ARG A 176 6.65 2.81 -7.19
CA ARG A 176 7.55 2.12 -8.11
C ARG A 176 6.76 1.39 -9.18
N ASN A 177 7.35 1.21 -10.36
CA ASN A 177 6.67 0.64 -11.52
C ASN A 177 7.35 -0.63 -12.08
N GLY A 178 8.30 -1.21 -11.33
CA GLY A 178 9.10 -2.37 -11.77
C GLY A 178 10.33 -2.01 -12.60
N THR A 179 10.55 -0.73 -12.92
CA THR A 179 11.78 -0.21 -13.54
C THR A 179 12.41 0.90 -12.70
N ASP A 180 11.58 1.85 -12.27
CA ASP A 180 11.95 3.04 -11.52
C ASP A 180 11.21 3.10 -10.19
N PHE A 181 11.91 3.62 -9.19
CA PHE A 181 11.36 4.10 -7.94
C PHE A 181 11.24 5.62 -8.00
N GLY A 182 10.14 6.17 -7.50
CA GLY A 182 9.87 7.59 -7.48
C GLY A 182 9.42 8.10 -6.11
N ILE A 183 9.84 9.31 -5.77
CA ILE A 183 9.29 10.06 -4.64
C ILE A 183 8.66 11.39 -5.08
N ARG A 184 7.65 11.82 -4.32
CA ARG A 184 7.13 13.20 -4.35
C ARG A 184 7.36 13.88 -3.01
N VAL A 185 7.79 15.14 -3.05
CA VAL A 185 8.11 15.94 -1.87
C VAL A 185 7.16 17.13 -1.80
N SER A 186 6.60 17.38 -0.61
CA SER A 186 5.50 18.34 -0.40
C SER A 186 5.81 19.74 -0.95
N GLY A 187 7.00 20.27 -0.68
CA GLY A 187 7.43 21.59 -1.14
C GLY A 187 7.82 21.68 -2.62
N LEU A 188 7.76 20.58 -3.38
CA LEU A 188 8.19 20.49 -4.78
C LEU A 188 7.05 20.12 -5.74
N GLY A 189 5.80 20.14 -5.26
CA GLY A 189 4.60 19.92 -6.06
C GLY A 189 4.53 18.56 -6.75
N ASP A 190 4.07 18.54 -8.00
CA ASP A 190 3.80 17.31 -8.75
C ASP A 190 5.04 16.63 -9.35
N ARG A 191 6.24 17.21 -9.17
CA ARG A 191 7.48 16.67 -9.71
C ARG A 191 7.83 15.33 -9.05
N TRP A 192 8.15 14.34 -9.89
CA TRP A 192 8.75 13.08 -9.45
C TRP A 192 10.27 13.17 -9.45
N PHE A 193 10.89 12.60 -8.42
CA PHE A 193 12.33 12.34 -8.37
C PHE A 193 12.53 10.83 -8.43
N THR A 194 13.21 10.37 -9.47
CA THR A 194 13.26 8.95 -9.82
C THR A 194 14.67 8.40 -9.82
N ALA A 195 14.79 7.13 -9.51
CA ALA A 195 16.01 6.34 -9.59
C ALA A 195 15.64 4.88 -9.95
N PRO A 196 16.58 4.04 -10.42
CA PRO A 196 16.28 2.64 -10.72
C PRO A 196 15.68 1.91 -9.52
N ALA A 197 14.60 1.16 -9.74
CA ALA A 197 13.99 0.33 -8.70
C ALA A 197 14.96 -0.78 -8.27
N LEU A 198 15.08 -0.98 -6.96
CA LEU A 198 15.88 -2.08 -6.40
C LEU A 198 15.06 -3.37 -6.34
N THR A 199 15.74 -4.51 -6.37
CA THR A 199 15.09 -5.83 -6.19
C THR A 199 14.96 -6.16 -4.71
N PRO A 200 13.77 -6.52 -4.21
CA PRO A 200 13.61 -6.89 -2.80
C PRO A 200 14.34 -8.20 -2.46
N VAL A 201 14.88 -8.28 -1.24
CA VAL A 201 15.59 -9.45 -0.73
C VAL A 201 14.82 -10.04 0.44
N GLY A 202 14.54 -11.34 0.40
CA GLY A 202 13.79 -12.02 1.45
C GLY A 202 13.61 -13.51 1.21
N LEU A 203 12.48 -14.04 1.68
CA LEU A 203 12.15 -15.45 1.58
C LEU A 203 11.40 -15.73 0.27
N TYR A 204 11.83 -16.78 -0.43
CA TYR A 204 11.22 -17.25 -1.66
C TYR A 204 10.32 -18.47 -1.39
N PHE A 205 9.26 -18.59 -2.16
CA PHE A 205 8.40 -19.78 -2.14
C PHE A 205 9.15 -20.99 -2.74
N PRO A 206 8.77 -22.23 -2.37
CA PRO A 206 9.40 -23.42 -2.91
C PRO A 206 9.43 -23.42 -4.44
N GLY A 207 10.61 -23.63 -5.02
CA GLY A 207 10.83 -23.67 -6.46
C GLY A 207 11.26 -22.34 -7.10
N PHE A 208 11.31 -21.24 -6.36
CA PHE A 208 11.78 -19.93 -6.84
C PHE A 208 13.04 -19.46 -6.13
N GLY A 209 13.76 -18.54 -6.76
CA GLY A 209 14.92 -17.87 -6.16
C GLY A 209 15.16 -16.46 -6.69
N PRO A 210 16.27 -15.82 -6.29
CA PRO A 210 16.55 -14.42 -6.63
C PRO A 210 16.59 -14.08 -8.12
N HIS A 211 16.93 -15.05 -8.97
CA HIS A 211 16.99 -14.85 -10.43
C HIS A 211 15.61 -14.74 -11.09
N ASP A 212 14.56 -15.12 -10.38
CA ASP A 212 13.17 -15.05 -10.83
C ASP A 212 12.51 -13.71 -10.48
N ALA A 213 13.13 -12.92 -9.59
CA ALA A 213 12.54 -11.72 -9.02
C ALA A 213 12.52 -10.54 -10.00
N ASN A 214 11.40 -9.82 -10.02
CA ASN A 214 11.28 -8.50 -10.63
C ASN A 214 11.84 -7.41 -9.70
N PRO A 215 12.36 -6.28 -10.22
CA PRO A 215 12.54 -5.08 -9.42
C PRO A 215 11.23 -4.64 -8.74
N ASP A 216 11.32 -3.91 -7.63
CA ASP A 216 10.16 -3.57 -6.81
C ASP A 216 9.08 -2.80 -7.61
N ILE A 217 7.80 -3.10 -7.35
CA ILE A 217 6.67 -2.64 -8.17
C ILE A 217 5.42 -2.34 -7.34
N GLY A 218 4.74 -1.26 -7.70
CA GLY A 218 3.42 -0.80 -7.22
C GLY A 218 3.42 0.51 -6.45
N ASP A 219 2.23 0.92 -6.02
CA ASP A 219 2.04 2.12 -5.20
C ASP A 219 1.98 1.80 -3.69
N SER A 220 2.11 0.53 -3.31
CA SER A 220 1.95 0.08 -1.92
C SER A 220 2.97 0.68 -0.92
N ALA A 221 4.09 1.23 -1.41
CA ALA A 221 5.01 2.03 -0.61
C ALA A 221 4.41 3.34 -0.04
N ILE A 222 3.18 3.68 -0.45
CA ILE A 222 2.36 4.72 0.19
C ILE A 222 2.04 4.36 1.65
N THR A 223 2.04 3.07 2.01
CA THR A 223 1.82 2.61 3.38
C THR A 223 2.98 3.02 4.28
N GLU A 224 4.24 2.78 3.87
CA GLU A 224 5.43 3.29 4.56
C GLU A 224 5.49 4.82 4.58
N THR A 225 5.10 5.47 3.48
CA THR A 225 5.02 6.93 3.42
C THR A 225 4.09 7.49 4.50
N ALA A 226 3.00 6.79 4.79
CA ALA A 226 2.04 7.13 5.84
C ALA A 226 2.44 6.62 7.25
N GLY A 227 3.64 6.05 7.39
CA GLY A 227 4.17 5.59 8.68
C GLY A 227 3.63 4.23 9.14
N ILE A 228 3.08 3.40 8.25
CA ILE A 228 2.75 2.00 8.54
C ILE A 228 3.62 1.07 7.66
N GLY A 229 3.23 -0.18 7.43
CA GLY A 229 4.06 -1.11 6.66
C GLY A 229 5.37 -1.44 7.39
N ALA A 230 6.50 -1.41 6.68
CA ALA A 230 7.81 -1.62 7.31
C ALA A 230 8.13 -0.63 8.45
N PHE A 231 7.53 0.56 8.47
CA PHE A 231 7.69 1.52 9.56
C PHE A 231 7.02 1.05 10.85
N ALA A 232 5.96 0.23 10.74
CA ALA A 232 5.24 -0.37 11.86
C ALA A 232 5.65 -1.83 12.16
N MET A 233 6.67 -2.37 11.46
CA MET A 233 7.07 -3.78 11.54
C MET A 233 7.39 -4.26 12.97
N GLY A 234 7.92 -3.38 13.83
CA GLY A 234 8.17 -3.67 15.25
C GLY A 234 6.92 -4.05 16.05
N GLY A 235 5.72 -3.67 15.59
CA GLY A 235 4.43 -4.11 16.16
C GLY A 235 3.90 -5.42 15.56
N ALA A 236 4.52 -5.94 14.50
CA ALA A 236 4.03 -7.07 13.72
C ALA A 236 5.03 -8.25 13.70
N PRO A 237 5.44 -8.82 14.84
CA PRO A 237 6.57 -9.75 14.91
C PRO A 237 6.42 -10.99 14.03
N ALA A 238 5.19 -11.44 13.74
CA ALA A 238 4.94 -12.59 12.88
C ALA A 238 5.39 -12.37 11.42
N ILE A 239 5.49 -11.12 10.96
CA ILE A 239 5.83 -10.80 9.56
C ILE A 239 7.24 -11.26 9.16
N VAL A 240 8.15 -11.39 10.12
CA VAL A 240 9.54 -11.81 9.88
C VAL A 240 9.63 -13.25 9.37
N GLN A 241 8.61 -14.08 9.64
CA GLN A 241 8.51 -15.43 9.07
C GLN A 241 8.15 -15.41 7.57
N PHE A 242 7.71 -14.27 7.06
CA PHE A 242 7.31 -14.09 5.66
C PHE A 242 8.31 -13.22 4.89
N VAL A 243 8.81 -12.13 5.48
CA VAL A 243 9.74 -11.19 4.81
C VAL A 243 11.21 -11.42 5.17
N GLY A 244 11.48 -12.32 6.11
CA GLY A 244 12.82 -12.61 6.63
C GLY A 244 13.20 -11.77 7.87
N GLY A 245 14.25 -12.21 8.55
CA GLY A 245 14.77 -11.59 9.78
C GLY A 245 14.18 -12.17 11.06
N THR A 246 14.33 -11.42 12.16
CA THR A 246 13.88 -11.78 13.51
C THR A 246 12.99 -10.68 14.10
N PRO A 247 12.17 -10.97 15.14
CA PRO A 247 11.38 -9.94 15.81
C PRO A 247 12.23 -8.78 16.36
N ALA A 248 13.47 -9.07 16.78
CA ALA A 248 14.42 -8.04 17.21
C ALA A 248 14.86 -7.15 16.04
N ASP A 249 15.01 -7.69 14.83
CA ASP A 249 15.33 -6.92 13.62
C ASP A 249 14.17 -6.00 13.26
N ALA A 250 12.93 -6.47 13.36
CA ALA A 250 11.74 -5.66 13.13
C ALA A 250 11.64 -4.45 14.07
N LEU A 251 11.91 -4.65 15.37
CA LEU A 251 11.99 -3.56 16.35
C LEU A 251 13.11 -2.57 16.02
N ARG A 252 14.29 -3.06 15.62
CA ARG A 252 15.40 -2.18 15.20
C ARG A 252 15.07 -1.41 13.93
N ALA A 253 14.40 -2.02 12.97
CA ALA A 253 13.98 -1.38 11.73
C ALA A 253 13.02 -0.21 12.02
N THR A 254 11.93 -0.44 12.78
CA THR A 254 11.02 0.64 13.20
C THR A 254 11.78 1.73 13.96
N ARG A 255 12.70 1.38 14.86
CA ARG A 255 13.47 2.37 15.61
C ARG A 255 14.33 3.26 14.70
N ARG A 256 14.97 2.70 13.68
CA ARG A 256 15.74 3.47 12.68
C ARG A 256 14.87 4.43 11.88
N MET A 257 13.60 4.10 11.64
CA MET A 257 12.70 5.00 10.90
C MET A 257 12.34 6.26 11.69
N TYR A 258 12.45 6.27 13.02
CA TYR A 258 12.32 7.51 13.82
C TYR A 258 13.43 8.53 13.52
N GLU A 259 14.61 8.08 13.10
CA GLU A 259 15.75 8.97 12.80
C GLU A 259 15.57 9.77 11.50
N ILE A 260 14.63 9.33 10.63
CA ILE A 260 14.37 9.94 9.32
C ILE A 260 12.98 10.56 9.20
N THR A 261 12.21 10.60 10.29
CA THR A 261 10.85 11.10 10.30
C THR A 261 10.70 12.31 11.19
N ALA A 262 9.78 13.21 10.81
CA ALA A 262 9.54 14.46 11.51
C ALA A 262 8.84 14.28 12.87
N GLY A 263 8.20 13.12 13.10
CA GLY A 263 7.60 12.82 14.39
C GLY A 263 6.89 11.47 14.44
N GLU A 264 6.02 11.32 15.43
CA GLU A 264 5.25 10.11 15.69
C GLU A 264 3.76 10.31 15.40
N SER A 265 3.11 9.29 14.84
CA SER A 265 1.67 9.29 14.63
C SER A 265 0.92 9.28 15.96
N ARG A 266 -0.06 10.17 16.11
CA ARG A 266 -0.97 10.16 17.27
C ARG A 266 -2.02 9.05 17.19
N ALA A 267 -2.33 8.61 15.97
CA ALA A 267 -3.40 7.65 15.69
C ALA A 267 -2.90 6.19 15.70
N TYR A 268 -1.66 5.96 15.27
CA TYR A 268 -1.10 4.62 15.08
C TYR A 268 -0.04 4.37 16.14
N ARG A 269 -0.33 3.48 17.09
CA ARG A 269 0.55 3.18 18.23
C ARG A 269 0.94 1.72 18.26
N LEU A 270 2.17 1.44 18.68
CA LEU A 270 2.75 0.10 18.69
C LEU A 270 2.93 -0.40 20.14
N PRO A 271 2.15 -1.40 20.61
CA PRO A 271 2.27 -1.93 21.98
C PRO A 271 3.68 -2.43 22.32
N ALA A 272 4.38 -3.04 21.36
CA ALA A 272 5.74 -3.56 21.52
C ALA A 272 6.82 -2.47 21.73
N LEU A 273 6.46 -1.20 21.55
CA LEU A 273 7.31 -0.04 21.78
C LEU A 273 6.64 0.91 22.80
N ASP A 274 6.02 0.35 23.83
CA ASP A 274 5.36 1.10 24.91
C ASP A 274 4.30 2.09 24.41
N PHE A 275 3.57 1.69 23.35
CA PHE A 275 2.56 2.51 22.69
C PHE A 275 3.08 3.83 22.11
N ARG A 276 4.37 3.91 21.77
CA ARG A 276 4.89 4.97 20.89
C ARG A 276 4.12 5.02 19.58
N GLY A 277 3.99 6.22 19.03
CA GLY A 277 3.35 6.43 17.74
C GLY A 277 4.25 5.97 16.61
N THR A 278 3.71 5.49 15.50
CA THR A 278 4.55 5.05 14.37
C THR A 278 5.36 6.21 13.77
N PRO A 279 6.60 5.97 13.29
CA PRO A 279 7.41 7.02 12.68
C PRO A 279 6.70 7.59 11.45
N THR A 280 6.51 8.91 11.37
CA THR A 280 5.65 9.56 10.37
C THR A 280 6.27 10.84 9.81
N GLY A 281 6.13 11.05 8.49
CA GLY A 281 6.64 12.23 7.80
C GLY A 281 8.13 12.09 7.49
N ILE A 282 8.47 11.28 6.49
CA ILE A 282 9.85 11.06 6.03
C ILE A 282 10.43 12.40 5.56
N ASP A 283 11.52 12.86 6.14
CA ASP A 283 12.20 14.10 5.77
C ASP A 283 13.41 13.81 4.88
N VAL A 284 13.42 14.35 3.67
CA VAL A 284 14.53 14.20 2.71
C VAL A 284 15.88 14.59 3.32
N ARG A 285 15.92 15.62 4.16
CA ARG A 285 17.16 16.09 4.80
C ARG A 285 17.69 15.07 5.79
N LEU A 286 16.81 14.50 6.62
CA LEU A 286 17.19 13.51 7.63
C LEU A 286 17.64 12.21 6.97
N VAL A 287 16.99 11.77 5.90
CA VAL A 287 17.43 10.60 5.09
C VAL A 287 18.87 10.77 4.64
N LEU A 288 19.22 11.92 4.06
CA LEU A 288 20.57 12.16 3.54
C LEU A 288 21.60 12.40 4.66
N GLN A 289 21.23 13.14 5.71
CA GLN A 289 22.09 13.45 6.85
C GLN A 289 22.48 12.20 7.65
N THR A 290 21.51 11.31 7.90
CA THR A 290 21.72 10.08 8.67
C THR A 290 22.22 8.92 7.82
N SER A 291 22.09 9.02 6.49
CA SER A 291 22.30 7.91 5.55
C SER A 291 21.41 6.69 5.81
N ILE A 292 20.30 6.87 6.54
CA ILE A 292 19.27 5.84 6.73
C ILE A 292 18.24 6.00 5.60
N LEU A 293 18.07 4.96 4.79
CA LEU A 293 17.08 4.95 3.72
C LEU A 293 15.74 4.41 4.24
N PRO A 294 14.59 4.92 3.77
CA PRO A 294 13.28 4.35 4.06
C PRO A 294 13.25 2.86 3.72
N GLN A 295 12.93 2.03 4.72
CA GLN A 295 12.75 0.60 4.54
C GLN A 295 11.31 0.32 4.10
N ILE A 296 11.16 -0.59 3.14
CA ILE A 296 9.87 -1.06 2.61
C ILE A 296 9.85 -2.58 2.74
N ASN A 297 8.77 -3.14 3.25
CA ASN A 297 8.52 -4.58 3.15
C ASN A 297 7.55 -4.78 1.99
N THR A 298 7.79 -5.77 1.13
CA THR A 298 7.03 -5.90 -0.12
C THR A 298 6.96 -7.35 -0.57
N GLY A 299 5.92 -7.67 -1.34
CA GLY A 299 5.85 -8.95 -2.03
C GLY A 299 6.85 -9.00 -3.18
N ILE A 300 7.55 -10.11 -3.33
CA ILE A 300 8.44 -10.34 -4.47
C ILE A 300 7.60 -10.89 -5.62
N ALA A 301 7.44 -10.10 -6.68
CA ALA A 301 6.79 -10.53 -7.91
C ALA A 301 7.79 -11.24 -8.83
N HIS A 302 7.32 -12.24 -9.57
CA HIS A 302 8.10 -12.86 -10.62
C HIS A 302 8.32 -11.90 -11.80
N ARG A 303 9.48 -11.97 -12.47
CA ARG A 303 9.82 -11.14 -13.63
C ARG A 303 8.99 -11.47 -14.88
N GLU A 304 8.57 -12.72 -15.03
CA GLU A 304 7.65 -13.14 -16.11
C GLU A 304 6.19 -12.83 -15.74
N PRO A 305 5.41 -12.19 -16.64
CA PRO A 305 4.03 -11.82 -16.38
C PRO A 305 3.11 -13.02 -16.05
N GLY A 306 2.25 -12.83 -15.05
CA GLY A 306 1.18 -13.77 -14.71
C GLY A 306 1.58 -14.95 -13.83
N VAL A 307 2.87 -15.13 -13.52
CA VAL A 307 3.33 -16.15 -12.55
C VAL A 307 2.88 -15.79 -11.13
N GLY A 308 2.93 -14.51 -10.75
CA GLY A 308 2.42 -14.04 -9.47
C GLY A 308 3.50 -13.66 -8.46
N GLN A 309 3.12 -13.68 -7.19
CA GLN A 309 4.03 -13.54 -6.07
C GLN A 309 4.85 -14.81 -5.87
N ILE A 310 6.16 -14.66 -5.71
CA ILE A 310 7.12 -15.76 -5.53
C ILE A 310 7.88 -15.68 -4.22
N GLY A 311 7.53 -14.71 -3.37
CA GLY A 311 8.15 -14.50 -2.08
C GLY A 311 7.73 -13.18 -1.45
N ALA A 312 8.40 -12.82 -0.38
CA ALA A 312 8.31 -11.49 0.22
C ALA A 312 9.63 -11.12 0.87
N GLY A 313 9.90 -9.83 0.97
CA GLY A 313 11.19 -9.37 1.42
C GLY A 313 11.20 -7.90 1.81
N ILE A 314 12.42 -7.42 2.00
CA ILE A 314 12.72 -6.06 2.36
C ILE A 314 13.49 -5.42 1.22
N VAL A 315 13.19 -4.16 0.96
CA VAL A 315 13.91 -3.28 0.05
C VAL A 315 13.99 -1.89 0.68
N THR A 316 14.81 -1.02 0.12
CA THR A 316 14.93 0.38 0.54
C THR A 316 14.68 1.29 -0.64
N ALA A 317 14.17 2.49 -0.39
CA ALA A 317 14.09 3.52 -1.40
C ALA A 317 15.52 3.90 -1.89
N PRO A 318 15.78 4.02 -3.21
CA PRO A 318 17.12 4.35 -3.72
C PRO A 318 17.55 5.75 -3.27
N ARG A 319 18.83 5.91 -2.91
CA ARG A 319 19.38 7.18 -2.40
C ARG A 319 19.23 8.34 -3.40
N ASP A 320 19.47 8.08 -4.67
CA ASP A 320 19.58 9.09 -5.73
C ASP A 320 18.31 9.95 -5.87
N CYS A 321 17.13 9.38 -5.60
CA CYS A 321 15.88 10.17 -5.65
C CYS A 321 15.79 11.21 -4.53
N PHE A 322 16.42 10.98 -3.37
CA PHE A 322 16.50 11.94 -2.28
C PHE A 322 17.54 13.03 -2.55
N GLU A 323 18.68 12.68 -3.16
CA GLU A 323 19.72 13.64 -3.53
C GLU A 323 19.17 14.65 -4.55
N ALA A 324 18.54 14.16 -5.61
CA ALA A 324 17.88 15.01 -6.61
C ALA A 324 16.77 15.89 -6.01
N ALA A 325 16.02 15.38 -5.03
CA ALA A 325 15.00 16.15 -4.33
C ALA A 325 15.60 17.25 -3.44
N LEU A 326 16.71 16.98 -2.75
CA LEU A 326 17.40 17.98 -1.92
C LEU A 326 17.97 19.12 -2.78
N GLU A 327 18.57 18.80 -3.93
CA GLU A 327 19.05 19.80 -4.88
C GLU A 327 17.92 20.72 -5.34
N ALA A 328 16.77 20.15 -5.73
CA ALA A 328 15.61 20.92 -6.14
C ALA A 328 15.02 21.78 -5.00
N LEU A 329 15.03 21.30 -3.76
CA LEU A 329 14.65 22.10 -2.58
C LEU A 329 15.60 23.29 -2.39
N ALA A 330 16.90 23.08 -2.56
CA ALA A 330 17.91 24.14 -2.44
C ALA A 330 17.78 25.18 -3.57
N GLU A 331 17.41 24.77 -4.78
CA GLU A 331 17.10 25.69 -5.89
C GLU A 331 15.84 26.51 -5.63
N ALA A 332 14.77 25.87 -5.14
CA ALA A 332 13.49 26.54 -4.85
C ALA A 332 13.56 27.51 -3.65
N ALA A 333 14.58 27.38 -2.79
CA ALA A 333 14.80 28.25 -1.64
C ALA A 333 15.62 29.52 -1.97
N LYS A 334 16.12 29.65 -3.20
CA LYS A 334 16.82 30.85 -3.69
C LYS A 334 15.82 31.89 -4.20
#